data_AF-A0A931WLB2-F1
#
_entry.id   AF-A0A931WLB2-F1
#
_cell.length_a   1.000
_cell.length_b   1.000
_cell.length_c   1.000
_cell.angle_alpha   90.00
_cell.angle_beta   90.00
_cell.angle_gamma   90.00
#
_symmetry.space_group_name_H-M   'P 1'
#
loop_
_entity.id
_entity.type
_entity.pdbx_description
1 polymer ?
#
loop_
_entity_poly.entity_id
_entity_poly.type
_entity_poly.pdbx_seq_one_letter_code
_entity_poly.pdbx_strand_id
1 'polypeptide(L)'
;MVKPKVRKGMPGVQLTREEFQRRVRSRFYDPAFGELQEEIERIIEKAWEGYDRYRKSPRTRAAGSGFADPNFRLPMEWLETRRAIQQAERQQKNRKSSSRILLINGSSRSDQSCPGEMSKTFRLVSMAQKVIAAERGFEVELLDLSRLTSEYGRIIYPCKACVSTAMPLCNWPCSCYPNHAMGQVGDWMAEIYPRWVAAHGVMIVCPVNWYQAPSSLKLMIDRLVCADGGNPDPTSTGGKNPQRAKDLELKGWDYPKHLAGRVFSVIVHGDAAGVENLRRILTDWLTDIGLIPAGQSALVGSYIGYYEPYATSHDDLDREKDFHEEVRNAARSLVQAVKLLRRGELKLPDASLVDPRQK
;
A
#
# COMPACT_ATOMS: atom_id res chain seq x y z
N MET A 1 -36.49 2.30 -1.09
CA MET A 1 -35.23 1.64 -0.70
C MET A 1 -35.19 1.48 0.82
N VAL A 2 -34.65 0.37 1.33
CA VAL A 2 -34.55 0.12 2.78
C VAL A 2 -33.54 1.09 3.39
N LYS A 3 -33.93 1.86 4.41
CA LYS A 3 -33.02 2.75 5.13
C LYS A 3 -31.91 1.93 5.79
N PRO A 4 -30.63 2.14 5.44
CA PRO A 4 -29.56 1.30 5.94
C PRO A 4 -29.35 1.59 7.43
N LYS A 5 -29.19 0.52 8.23
CA LYS A 5 -28.95 0.63 9.68
C LYS A 5 -27.47 0.38 9.99
N VAL A 6 -26.89 1.20 10.88
CA VAL A 6 -25.55 0.94 11.43
C VAL A 6 -25.64 -0.19 12.45
N ARG A 7 -24.73 -1.16 12.37
CA ARG A 7 -24.67 -2.28 13.32
C ARG A 7 -23.60 -1.99 14.38
N LYS A 8 -23.93 -2.27 15.63
CA LYS A 8 -23.06 -2.17 16.82
C LYS A 8 -23.29 -3.42 17.67
N GLY A 9 -22.33 -3.80 18.51
CA GLY A 9 -22.46 -4.97 19.40
C GLY A 9 -21.16 -5.68 19.76
N MET A 10 -20.02 -5.28 19.17
CA MET A 10 -18.72 -5.80 19.59
C MET A 10 -18.36 -5.31 21.00
N PRO A 11 -17.64 -6.12 21.81
CA PRO A 11 -17.17 -5.71 23.12
C PRO A 11 -16.32 -4.45 23.09
N GLY A 12 -16.36 -3.68 24.18
CA GLY A 12 -15.45 -2.56 24.38
C GLY A 12 -14.00 -3.03 24.43
N VAL A 13 -13.08 -2.24 23.84
CA VAL A 13 -11.65 -2.54 23.78
C VAL A 13 -10.80 -1.52 24.56
N GLN A 14 -11.45 -0.64 25.32
CA GLN A 14 -10.75 0.34 26.15
C GLN A 14 -10.02 -0.38 27.28
N LEU A 15 -8.71 -0.16 27.37
CA LEU A 15 -7.87 -0.73 28.41
C LEU A 15 -8.10 0.04 29.71
N THR A 16 -7.91 -0.65 30.83
CA THR A 16 -7.70 0.05 32.11
C THR A 16 -6.37 0.80 32.07
N ARG A 17 -6.20 1.76 32.99
CA ARG A 17 -4.95 2.53 33.10
C ARG A 17 -3.77 1.60 33.32
N GLU A 18 -3.91 0.63 34.22
CA GLU A 18 -2.86 -0.31 34.61
C GLU A 18 -2.38 -1.14 33.41
N GLU A 19 -3.32 -1.68 32.62
CA GLU A 19 -3.02 -2.47 31.44
C GLU A 19 -2.39 -1.62 30.31
N PHE A 20 -2.86 -0.39 30.13
CA PHE A 20 -2.21 0.54 29.20
C PHE A 20 -0.77 0.85 29.61
N GLN A 21 -0.55 1.21 30.87
CA GLN A 21 0.78 1.51 31.39
C GLN A 21 1.72 0.31 31.24
N ARG A 22 1.26 -0.90 31.57
CA ARG A 22 2.02 -2.13 31.39
C ARG A 22 2.49 -2.31 29.93
N ARG A 23 1.61 -2.07 28.95
CA ARG A 23 1.96 -2.16 27.51
C ARG A 23 2.92 -1.08 27.05
N VAL A 24 2.84 0.14 27.59
CA VAL A 24 3.78 1.20 27.21
C VAL A 24 5.15 0.95 27.83
N ARG A 25 5.22 0.52 29.11
CA ARG A 25 6.46 0.18 29.82
C ARG A 25 7.28 -0.89 29.11
N SER A 26 6.64 -1.84 28.41
CA SER A 26 7.37 -2.91 27.70
C SER A 26 8.31 -2.41 26.61
N ARG A 27 8.18 -1.15 26.16
CA ARG A 27 9.12 -0.51 25.22
C ARG A 27 10.42 -0.05 25.87
N PHE A 28 10.45 0.03 27.20
CA PHE A 28 11.57 0.53 28.00
C PHE A 28 12.15 -0.59 28.88
N TYR A 29 12.13 -1.83 28.38
CA TYR A 29 12.60 -3.01 29.13
C TYR A 29 14.13 -3.06 29.30
N ASP A 30 14.87 -2.39 28.42
CA ASP A 30 16.34 -2.37 28.47
C ASP A 30 16.83 -1.78 29.82
N PRO A 31 17.78 -2.44 30.52
CA PRO A 31 18.31 -1.94 31.79
C PRO A 31 18.84 -0.50 31.76
N ALA A 32 19.26 0.01 30.61
CA ALA A 32 19.68 1.39 30.44
C ALA A 32 18.58 2.42 30.78
N PHE A 33 17.29 2.03 30.78
CA PHE A 33 16.18 2.87 31.22
C PHE A 33 15.97 2.87 32.74
N GLY A 34 16.77 2.13 33.52
CA GLY A 34 16.62 2.01 34.97
C GLY A 34 16.76 3.35 35.72
N GLU A 35 17.66 4.23 35.27
CA GLU A 35 17.86 5.56 35.86
C GLU A 35 16.78 6.58 35.45
N LEU A 36 15.95 6.26 34.43
CA LEU A 36 14.98 7.16 33.81
C LEU A 36 13.51 6.84 34.17
N GLN A 37 13.29 6.10 35.25
CA GLN A 37 11.95 5.61 35.59
C GLN A 37 10.96 6.76 35.87
N GLU A 38 11.38 7.81 36.57
CA GLU A 38 10.52 8.95 36.87
C GLU A 38 10.07 9.68 35.59
N GLU A 39 10.98 9.88 34.64
CA GLU A 39 10.69 10.49 33.34
C GLU A 39 9.75 9.61 32.51
N ILE A 40 9.99 8.29 32.50
CA ILE A 40 9.13 7.33 31.81
C ILE A 40 7.70 7.38 32.37
N GLU A 41 7.54 7.43 33.69
CA GLU A 41 6.22 7.53 34.32
C GLU A 41 5.48 8.82 33.91
N ARG A 42 6.19 9.95 33.86
CA ARG A 42 5.63 11.23 33.39
C ARG A 42 5.19 11.16 31.92
N ILE A 43 5.97 10.50 31.06
CA ILE A 43 5.60 10.30 29.65
C ILE A 43 4.36 9.39 29.55
N ILE A 44 4.35 8.29 30.30
CA ILE A 44 3.25 7.32 30.31
C ILE A 44 1.94 7.97 30.77
N GLU A 45 1.98 8.84 31.79
CA GLU A 45 0.81 9.59 32.23
C GLU A 45 0.22 10.44 31.10
N LYS A 46 1.06 11.17 30.36
CA LYS A 46 0.59 11.96 29.20
C LYS A 46 0.11 11.11 28.04
N ALA A 47 0.73 9.96 27.81
CA ALA A 47 0.26 8.97 26.83
C ALA A 47 -1.12 8.41 27.22
N TRP A 48 -1.35 8.13 28.50
CA TRP A 48 -2.64 7.67 29.03
C TRP A 48 -3.74 8.71 28.80
N GLU A 49 -3.50 9.99 29.13
CA GLU A 49 -4.47 11.05 28.84
C GLU A 49 -4.84 11.13 27.35
N GLY A 50 -3.88 10.84 26.46
CA GLY A 50 -4.08 10.82 25.02
C GLY A 50 -4.94 9.64 24.55
N TYR A 51 -4.68 8.47 25.12
CA TYR A 51 -5.44 7.25 24.87
C TYR A 51 -6.88 7.35 25.41
N ASP A 52 -7.03 7.72 26.69
CA ASP A 52 -8.31 7.78 27.40
C ASP A 52 -9.29 8.79 26.77
N ARG A 53 -8.79 9.97 26.38
CA ARG A 53 -9.60 10.97 25.64
C ARG A 53 -9.68 10.70 24.13
N TYR A 54 -9.14 9.59 23.65
CA TYR A 54 -9.07 9.20 22.24
C TYR A 54 -8.60 10.33 21.30
N ARG A 55 -7.47 10.98 21.63
CA ARG A 55 -6.89 12.05 20.80
C ARG A 55 -6.20 11.47 19.56
N LYS A 56 -6.99 10.97 18.60
CA LYS A 56 -6.50 10.36 17.36
C LYS A 56 -5.62 11.30 16.53
N SER A 57 -6.08 12.53 16.34
CA SER A 57 -5.45 13.54 15.49
C SER A 57 -5.32 14.85 16.25
N PRO A 58 -4.24 15.02 17.04
CA PRO A 58 -4.13 16.12 18.00
C PRO A 58 -3.93 17.49 17.32
N ARG A 59 -3.43 17.51 16.08
CA ARG A 59 -3.20 18.74 15.30
C ARG A 59 -4.13 18.77 14.10
N THR A 60 -4.98 19.80 14.04
CA THR A 60 -5.98 19.97 12.98
C THR A 60 -5.97 21.40 12.45
N ARG A 61 -6.57 21.60 11.28
CA ARG A 61 -6.98 22.91 10.77
C ARG A 61 -8.31 22.81 10.03
N ALA A 62 -8.97 23.94 9.76
CA ALA A 62 -10.15 23.96 8.90
C ALA A 62 -9.80 23.41 7.49
N ALA A 63 -10.72 22.66 6.89
CA ALA A 63 -10.53 22.03 5.60
C ALA A 63 -10.28 23.05 4.47
N GLY A 64 -11.01 24.16 4.50
CA GLY A 64 -10.92 25.25 3.53
C GLY A 64 -11.77 25.02 2.28
N SER A 65 -11.64 25.91 1.31
CA SER A 65 -12.40 25.87 0.05
C SER A 65 -12.13 24.60 -0.76
N GLY A 66 -13.17 24.04 -1.37
CA GLY A 66 -13.10 22.82 -2.19
C GLY A 66 -13.40 21.52 -1.43
N PHE A 67 -13.74 21.61 -0.15
CA PHE A 67 -14.34 20.53 0.64
C PHE A 67 -15.83 20.81 0.85
N ALA A 68 -16.64 19.77 0.99
CA ALA A 68 -18.08 19.86 1.23
C ALA A 68 -18.43 20.62 2.52
N ASP A 69 -17.60 20.50 3.56
CA ASP A 69 -17.64 21.35 4.76
C ASP A 69 -16.28 22.03 4.96
N PRO A 70 -16.13 23.30 4.52
CA PRO A 70 -14.89 24.06 4.67
C PRO A 70 -14.43 24.28 6.11
N ASN A 71 -15.34 24.24 7.09
CA ASN A 71 -15.05 24.50 8.49
C ASN A 71 -14.66 23.23 9.25
N PHE A 72 -14.87 22.04 8.66
CA PHE A 72 -14.51 20.77 9.26
C PHE A 72 -13.02 20.72 9.60
N ARG A 73 -12.70 20.27 10.82
CA ARG A 73 -11.32 20.20 11.32
C ARG A 73 -10.64 18.92 10.82
N LEU A 74 -9.79 19.04 9.80
CA LEU A 74 -9.03 17.93 9.25
C LEU A 74 -7.64 17.81 9.91
N PRO A 75 -7.09 16.59 10.06
CA PRO A 75 -5.73 16.38 10.53
C PRO A 75 -4.70 17.01 9.60
N MET A 76 -3.71 17.70 10.17
CA MET A 76 -2.61 18.32 9.40
C MET A 76 -1.84 17.28 8.56
N GLU A 77 -1.49 16.14 9.16
CA GLU A 77 -0.75 15.04 8.52
C GLU A 77 -1.50 14.44 7.31
N TRP A 78 -2.83 14.35 7.41
CA TRP A 78 -3.67 13.90 6.29
C TRP A 78 -3.67 14.91 5.14
N LEU A 79 -3.76 16.21 5.46
CA LEU A 79 -3.71 17.29 4.47
C LEU A 79 -2.35 17.36 3.75
N GLU A 80 -1.25 17.10 4.47
CA GLU A 80 0.09 16.99 3.91
C GLU A 80 0.20 15.81 2.95
N THR A 81 -0.29 14.63 3.35
CA THR A 81 -0.32 13.44 2.49
C THR A 81 -1.16 13.67 1.24
N ARG A 82 -2.34 14.28 1.38
CA ARG A 82 -3.19 14.65 0.24
C ARG A 82 -2.46 15.61 -0.70
N ARG A 83 -1.72 16.58 -0.17
CA ARG A 83 -0.94 17.52 -0.98
C ARG A 83 0.18 16.81 -1.76
N ALA A 84 0.88 15.88 -1.13
CA ALA A 84 1.92 15.08 -1.78
C ALA A 84 1.33 14.23 -2.93
N ILE A 85 0.16 13.61 -2.72
CA ILE A 85 -0.58 12.89 -3.76
C ILE A 85 -0.94 13.81 -4.94
N GLN A 86 -1.47 15.01 -4.67
CA GLN A 86 -1.83 15.96 -5.72
C GLN A 86 -0.60 16.46 -6.51
N GLN A 87 0.54 16.62 -5.85
CA GLN A 87 1.80 16.96 -6.51
C GLN A 87 2.29 15.81 -7.41
N ALA A 88 2.27 14.58 -6.90
CA ALA A 88 2.61 13.38 -7.66
C ALA A 88 1.71 13.21 -8.89
N GLU A 89 0.41 13.44 -8.74
CA GLU A 89 -0.55 13.36 -9.85
C GLU A 89 -0.26 14.41 -10.93
N ARG A 90 0.02 15.66 -10.54
CA ARG A 90 0.40 16.71 -11.49
C ARG A 90 1.67 16.37 -12.25
N GLN A 91 2.65 15.78 -11.58
CA GLN A 91 3.90 15.34 -12.21
C GLN A 91 3.66 14.17 -13.19
N GLN A 92 2.84 13.19 -12.79
CA GLN A 92 2.50 12.05 -13.63
C GLN A 92 1.72 12.48 -14.88
N LYS A 93 0.78 13.41 -14.75
CA LYS A 93 -0.01 13.94 -15.89
C LYS A 93 0.78 14.90 -16.79
N ASN A 94 1.93 15.40 -16.34
CA ASN A 94 2.75 16.29 -17.15
C ASN A 94 3.44 15.53 -18.29
N ARG A 95 3.03 15.78 -19.55
CA ARG A 95 3.60 15.13 -20.74
C ARG A 95 5.12 15.34 -20.91
N LYS A 96 5.71 16.36 -20.27
CA LYS A 96 7.16 16.66 -20.31
C LYS A 96 7.95 15.97 -19.19
N SER A 97 7.30 15.40 -18.17
CA SER A 97 8.01 14.67 -17.11
C SER A 97 8.59 13.36 -17.63
N SER A 98 9.59 12.80 -16.97
CA SER A 98 10.04 11.43 -17.23
C SER A 98 8.91 10.43 -17.01
N SER A 99 8.92 9.33 -17.77
CA SER A 99 8.13 8.15 -17.44
C SER A 99 8.61 7.59 -16.11
N ARG A 100 7.71 7.16 -15.24
CA ARG A 100 8.08 6.61 -13.92
C ARG A 100 7.54 5.21 -13.75
N ILE A 101 8.40 4.29 -13.32
CA ILE A 101 8.02 2.94 -12.91
C ILE A 101 8.27 2.78 -11.41
N LEU A 102 7.24 2.38 -10.67
CA LEU A 102 7.37 1.93 -9.29
C LEU A 102 7.66 0.44 -9.29
N LEU A 103 8.84 0.05 -8.80
CA LEU A 103 9.29 -1.33 -8.70
C LEU A 103 9.22 -1.77 -7.24
N ILE A 104 8.47 -2.83 -6.95
CA ILE A 104 8.15 -3.25 -5.57
C ILE A 104 8.80 -4.59 -5.29
N ASN A 105 9.74 -4.60 -4.32
CA ASN A 105 10.21 -5.84 -3.72
C ASN A 105 9.20 -6.27 -2.65
N GLY A 106 8.44 -7.33 -2.94
CA GLY A 106 7.44 -7.88 -2.04
C GLY A 106 7.99 -8.82 -0.96
N SER A 107 9.30 -9.09 -0.93
CA SER A 107 9.88 -9.93 0.12
C SER A 107 10.07 -9.16 1.42
N SER A 108 9.79 -9.82 2.55
CA SER A 108 10.23 -9.34 3.86
C SER A 108 11.70 -9.66 4.17
N ARG A 109 12.38 -10.49 3.38
CA ARG A 109 13.75 -10.93 3.71
C ARG A 109 14.77 -9.87 3.30
N SER A 110 15.72 -9.61 4.20
CA SER A 110 16.95 -8.86 3.97
C SER A 110 18.10 -9.47 4.78
N ASP A 111 19.33 -9.22 4.35
CA ASP A 111 20.55 -9.61 5.07
C ASP A 111 20.80 -8.78 6.33
N GLN A 112 20.13 -7.62 6.46
CA GLN A 112 20.15 -6.75 7.64
C GLN A 112 19.13 -7.17 8.73
N SER A 113 18.61 -8.40 8.68
CA SER A 113 17.62 -8.92 9.63
C SER A 113 17.88 -10.41 9.93
N CYS A 114 17.01 -11.05 10.72
CA CYS A 114 17.16 -12.43 11.17
C CYS A 114 17.54 -13.45 10.06
N PRO A 115 17.04 -13.35 8.82
CA PRO A 115 17.44 -14.29 7.77
C PRO A 115 18.91 -14.22 7.35
N GLY A 116 19.64 -13.14 7.64
CA GLY A 116 21.09 -13.01 7.39
C GLY A 116 21.54 -13.02 5.93
N GLU A 117 20.63 -13.16 4.97
CA GLU A 117 20.91 -13.22 3.54
C GLU A 117 19.94 -12.34 2.73
N MET A 118 20.46 -11.82 1.60
CA MET A 118 19.63 -11.12 0.63
C MET A 118 18.53 -12.03 0.09
N SER A 119 17.38 -11.47 -0.28
CA SER A 119 16.30 -12.29 -0.87
C SER A 119 16.52 -12.57 -2.35
N LYS A 120 16.10 -13.75 -2.82
CA LYS A 120 15.96 -14.06 -4.27
C LYS A 120 15.16 -12.96 -5.00
N THR A 121 14.09 -12.48 -4.37
CA THR A 121 13.25 -11.39 -4.86
C THR A 121 14.04 -10.10 -5.11
N PHE A 122 14.91 -9.69 -4.17
CA PHE A 122 15.74 -8.50 -4.33
C PHE A 122 16.73 -8.64 -5.49
N ARG A 123 17.29 -9.85 -5.71
CA ARG A 123 18.14 -10.14 -6.89
C ARG A 123 17.36 -9.95 -8.20
N LEU A 124 16.14 -10.50 -8.28
CA LEU A 124 15.27 -10.38 -9.46
C LEU A 124 14.84 -8.92 -9.71
N VAL A 125 14.45 -8.21 -8.65
CA VAL A 125 14.13 -6.78 -8.69
C VAL A 125 15.31 -5.96 -9.20
N SER A 126 16.52 -6.26 -8.74
CA SER A 126 17.74 -5.58 -9.20
C SER A 126 17.98 -5.79 -10.71
N MET A 127 17.65 -6.96 -11.25
CA MET A 127 17.73 -7.22 -12.71
C MET A 127 16.71 -6.37 -13.47
N ALA A 128 15.45 -6.33 -13.03
CA ALA A 128 14.41 -5.51 -13.63
C ALA A 128 14.75 -4.01 -13.54
N GLN A 129 15.29 -3.55 -12.41
CA GLN A 129 15.70 -2.17 -12.21
C GLN A 129 16.76 -1.73 -13.23
N LYS A 130 17.77 -2.57 -13.49
CA LYS A 130 18.80 -2.30 -14.49
C LYS A 130 18.21 -2.15 -15.89
N VAL A 131 17.26 -2.99 -16.27
CA VAL A 131 16.56 -2.90 -17.57
C VAL A 131 15.81 -1.56 -17.69
N ILE A 132 15.06 -1.16 -16.66
CA ILE A 132 14.29 0.07 -16.70
C ILE A 132 15.20 1.30 -16.68
N ALA A 133 16.24 1.30 -15.85
CA ALA A 133 17.17 2.42 -15.71
C ALA A 133 18.01 2.68 -16.98
N ALA A 134 18.19 1.65 -17.84
CA ALA A 134 18.86 1.80 -19.13
C ALA A 134 18.02 2.58 -20.16
N GLU A 135 16.71 2.74 -19.92
CA GLU A 135 15.79 3.37 -20.87
C GLU A 135 15.77 4.89 -20.69
N ARG A 136 16.17 5.62 -21.75
CA ARG A 136 16.18 7.07 -21.74
C ARG A 136 14.78 7.64 -21.49
N GLY A 137 14.68 8.58 -20.56
CA GLY A 137 13.42 9.22 -20.19
C GLY A 137 12.56 8.39 -19.24
N PHE A 138 13.12 7.33 -18.64
CA PHE A 138 12.51 6.59 -17.55
C PHE A 138 13.21 6.86 -16.22
N GLU A 139 12.41 6.96 -15.16
CA GLU A 139 12.81 6.92 -13.77
C GLU A 139 12.27 5.63 -13.15
N VAL A 140 13.12 4.92 -12.41
CA VAL A 140 12.71 3.75 -11.63
C VAL A 140 12.84 4.06 -10.14
N GLU A 141 11.76 3.82 -9.40
CA GLU A 141 11.74 3.98 -7.96
C GLU A 141 11.53 2.62 -7.30
N LEU A 142 12.48 2.21 -6.45
CA LEU A 142 12.39 0.96 -5.70
C LEU A 142 11.65 1.19 -4.38
N LEU A 143 10.52 0.51 -4.20
CA LEU A 143 9.84 0.34 -2.93
C LEU A 143 10.21 -1.03 -2.36
N ASP A 144 11.15 -1.05 -1.41
CA ASP A 144 11.61 -2.27 -0.76
C ASP A 144 10.83 -2.55 0.53
N LEU A 145 9.92 -3.52 0.51
CA LEU A 145 9.09 -3.86 1.66
C LEU A 145 9.83 -4.70 2.71
N SER A 146 11.07 -5.14 2.46
CA SER A 146 11.90 -5.80 3.47
C SER A 146 12.24 -4.88 4.64
N ARG A 147 12.21 -3.56 4.41
CA ARG A 147 12.41 -2.51 5.43
C ARG A 147 11.38 -2.57 6.56
N LEU A 148 10.20 -3.15 6.35
CA LEU A 148 9.22 -3.36 7.43
C LEU A 148 9.71 -4.30 8.53
N THR A 149 10.70 -5.14 8.24
CA THR A 149 11.28 -6.11 9.18
C THR A 149 12.76 -5.87 9.46
N SER A 150 13.36 -4.84 8.85
CA SER A 150 14.79 -4.53 9.01
C SER A 150 15.08 -3.05 9.32
N GLU A 151 14.08 -2.18 9.34
CA GLU A 151 14.25 -0.77 9.68
C GLU A 151 13.38 -0.37 10.88
N TYR A 152 14.02 0.21 11.89
CA TYR A 152 13.33 0.66 13.09
C TYR A 152 12.22 1.66 12.76
N GLY A 153 11.03 1.43 13.31
CA GLY A 153 9.89 2.34 13.21
C GLY A 153 9.14 2.34 11.87
N ARG A 154 9.60 1.59 10.85
CA ARG A 154 8.86 1.42 9.59
C ARG A 154 7.73 0.43 9.76
N ILE A 155 6.48 0.91 9.73
CA ILE A 155 5.30 0.06 9.94
C ILE A 155 4.25 0.38 8.87
N ILE A 156 3.60 -0.64 8.30
CA ILE A 156 2.29 -0.46 7.67
C ILE A 156 1.27 -1.06 8.62
N TYR A 157 0.41 -0.22 9.21
CA TYR A 157 -0.63 -0.76 10.08
C TYR A 157 -1.76 -1.38 9.23
N PRO A 158 -2.42 -2.45 9.72
CA PRO A 158 -3.46 -3.15 8.97
C PRO A 158 -4.61 -2.26 8.49
N CYS A 159 -5.28 -2.64 7.40
CA CYS A 159 -6.49 -1.93 7.00
C CYS A 159 -7.60 -2.12 8.06
N LYS A 160 -8.34 -1.04 8.36
CA LYS A 160 -9.51 -1.09 9.27
C LYS A 160 -10.82 -1.46 8.57
N ALA A 161 -10.74 -1.88 7.30
CA ALA A 161 -11.87 -2.32 6.48
C ALA A 161 -13.06 -1.34 6.45
N CYS A 162 -12.80 -0.02 6.42
CA CYS A 162 -13.88 0.98 6.40
C CYS A 162 -14.84 0.80 5.21
N VAL A 163 -14.31 0.34 4.08
CA VAL A 163 -15.08 0.02 2.87
C VAL A 163 -16.20 -0.99 3.13
N SER A 164 -16.02 -1.95 4.04
CA SER A 164 -17.04 -2.96 4.37
C SER A 164 -18.25 -2.37 5.11
N THR A 165 -18.20 -1.09 5.51
CA THR A 165 -19.37 -0.36 6.00
C THR A 165 -20.11 0.36 4.87
N ALA A 166 -19.35 1.06 4.03
CA ALA A 166 -19.74 1.78 2.82
C ALA A 166 -18.47 2.32 2.16
N MET A 167 -18.38 2.32 0.82
CA MET A 167 -17.19 2.80 0.10
C MET A 167 -16.78 4.24 0.50
N PRO A 168 -17.70 5.22 0.63
CA PRO A 168 -17.32 6.59 1.00
C PRO A 168 -16.78 6.74 2.44
N LEU A 169 -16.92 5.72 3.29
CA LEU A 169 -16.31 5.71 4.62
C LEU A 169 -14.80 5.45 4.52
N CYS A 170 -14.33 4.75 3.49
CA CYS A 170 -12.92 4.65 3.15
C CYS A 170 -12.48 5.98 2.53
N ASN A 171 -11.44 6.64 3.06
CA ASN A 171 -11.00 7.93 2.49
C ASN A 171 -9.75 7.75 1.62
N TRP A 172 -9.57 8.64 0.65
CA TRP A 172 -8.37 8.73 -0.18
C TRP A 172 -7.64 10.07 0.04
N PRO A 173 -6.38 10.07 0.54
CA PRO A 173 -5.68 8.94 1.15
C PRO A 173 -6.38 8.46 2.43
N CYS A 174 -6.01 7.27 2.91
CA CYS A 174 -6.63 6.70 4.09
C CYS A 174 -6.43 7.58 5.33
N SER A 175 -7.53 8.03 5.94
CA SER A 175 -7.50 8.86 7.16
C SER A 175 -7.49 8.04 8.46
N CYS A 176 -7.33 6.72 8.41
CA CYS A 176 -7.29 5.86 9.61
C CYS A 176 -5.99 6.02 10.42
N TYR A 177 -4.92 6.46 9.77
CA TYR A 177 -3.60 6.68 10.34
C TYR A 177 -3.06 8.07 9.95
N PRO A 178 -2.12 8.63 10.72
CA PRO A 178 -1.72 8.13 12.03
C PRO A 178 -2.85 8.22 13.07
N ASN A 179 -2.81 7.33 14.07
CA ASN A 179 -3.71 7.38 15.21
C ASN A 179 -2.88 7.48 16.49
N HIS A 180 -2.66 8.72 16.93
CA HIS A 180 -1.81 9.06 18.06
C HIS A 180 -2.33 8.46 19.37
N ALA A 181 -3.65 8.38 19.56
CA ALA A 181 -4.25 7.73 20.73
C ALA A 181 -3.87 6.25 20.82
N MET A 182 -3.70 5.57 19.69
CA MET A 182 -3.36 4.14 19.64
C MET A 182 -1.84 3.88 19.48
N GLY A 183 -1.00 4.93 19.53
CA GLY A 183 0.43 4.82 19.24
C GLY A 183 0.73 4.40 17.79
N GLN A 184 -0.19 4.65 16.86
CA GLN A 184 -0.08 4.26 15.44
C GLN A 184 0.49 5.43 14.61
N VAL A 185 1.70 5.88 14.93
CA VAL A 185 2.30 7.09 14.36
C VAL A 185 3.27 6.83 13.20
N GLY A 186 3.90 5.65 13.15
CA GLY A 186 4.89 5.29 12.13
C GLY A 186 4.31 4.68 10.84
N ASP A 187 3.10 5.07 10.43
CA ASP A 187 2.43 4.47 9.26
C ASP A 187 3.11 4.90 7.95
N TRP A 188 3.78 3.96 7.28
CA TRP A 188 4.54 4.22 6.07
C TRP A 188 3.68 4.48 4.83
N MET A 189 2.38 4.14 4.87
CA MET A 189 1.50 4.32 3.71
C MET A 189 1.38 5.77 3.24
N ALA A 190 1.54 6.75 4.15
CA ALA A 190 1.52 8.18 3.79
C ALA A 190 2.63 8.54 2.77
N GLU A 191 3.78 7.88 2.84
CA GLU A 191 4.86 8.02 1.86
C GLU A 191 4.68 7.14 0.62
N ILE A 192 3.93 6.03 0.74
CA ILE A 192 3.73 5.07 -0.36
C ILE A 192 2.66 5.55 -1.34
N TYR A 193 1.55 6.17 -0.88
CA TYR A 193 0.49 6.62 -1.78
C TYR A 193 0.99 7.58 -2.88
N PRO A 194 1.80 8.62 -2.59
CA PRO A 194 2.34 9.49 -3.64
C PRO A 194 3.20 8.74 -4.67
N ARG A 195 3.93 7.69 -4.26
CA ARG A 195 4.78 6.89 -5.18
C ARG A 195 3.93 6.11 -6.19
N TRP A 196 2.85 5.49 -5.72
CA TRP A 196 1.85 4.85 -6.59
C TRP A 196 1.21 5.84 -7.55
N VAL A 197 0.88 7.04 -7.07
CA VAL A 197 0.26 8.09 -7.88
C VAL A 197 1.24 8.65 -8.92
N ALA A 198 2.52 8.81 -8.59
CA ALA A 198 3.55 9.30 -9.51
C ALA A 198 3.87 8.31 -10.63
N ALA A 199 3.62 7.01 -10.40
CA ALA A 199 3.95 5.95 -11.34
C ALA A 199 3.05 5.97 -12.59
N HIS A 200 3.64 5.69 -13.74
CA HIS A 200 2.93 5.36 -14.99
C HIS A 200 2.82 3.84 -15.16
N GLY A 201 3.85 3.12 -14.68
CA GLY A 201 3.88 1.66 -14.62
C GLY A 201 4.24 1.15 -13.22
N VAL A 202 3.72 -0.01 -12.84
CA VAL A 202 4.05 -0.67 -11.57
C VAL A 202 4.54 -2.08 -11.84
N MET A 203 5.66 -2.48 -11.23
CA MET A 203 6.14 -3.87 -11.27
C MET A 203 6.23 -4.43 -9.87
N ILE A 204 5.53 -5.53 -9.61
CA ILE A 204 5.59 -6.25 -8.33
C ILE A 204 6.37 -7.55 -8.53
N VAL A 205 7.39 -7.77 -7.72
CA VAL A 205 8.12 -9.04 -7.66
C VAL A 205 7.98 -9.57 -6.24
N CYS A 206 7.46 -10.78 -6.06
CA CYS A 206 7.28 -11.34 -4.72
C CYS A 206 7.48 -12.87 -4.67
N PRO A 207 7.95 -13.40 -3.52
CA PRO A 207 7.87 -14.82 -3.25
C PRO A 207 6.44 -15.23 -2.87
N VAL A 208 6.17 -16.53 -2.85
CA VAL A 208 4.98 -17.12 -2.22
C VAL A 208 5.25 -17.40 -0.74
N ASN A 209 4.35 -16.97 0.15
CA ASN A 209 4.31 -17.40 1.55
C ASN A 209 2.99 -18.13 1.80
N TRP A 210 3.03 -19.44 2.06
CA TRP A 210 1.82 -20.25 2.35
C TRP A 210 0.66 -20.00 1.36
N TYR A 211 0.89 -20.21 0.07
CA TYR A 211 -0.09 -19.97 -1.01
C TYR A 211 -0.58 -18.52 -1.16
N GLN A 212 0.06 -17.55 -0.51
CA GLN A 212 -0.40 -16.17 -0.44
C GLN A 212 0.74 -15.16 -0.58
N ALA A 213 0.36 -13.89 -0.75
CA ALA A 213 1.30 -12.76 -0.74
C ALA A 213 2.02 -12.69 0.62
N PRO A 214 3.30 -12.31 0.66
CA PRO A 214 3.99 -12.05 1.92
C PRO A 214 3.25 -11.00 2.75
N SER A 215 3.24 -11.15 4.07
CA SER A 215 2.49 -10.25 4.97
C SER A 215 2.84 -8.77 4.77
N SER A 216 4.11 -8.45 4.49
CA SER A 216 4.59 -7.11 4.17
C SER A 216 3.91 -6.52 2.92
N LEU A 217 3.88 -7.29 1.83
CA LEU A 217 3.16 -6.94 0.60
C LEU A 217 1.65 -6.86 0.86
N LYS A 218 1.07 -7.84 1.56
CA LYS A 218 -0.37 -7.89 1.84
C LYS A 218 -0.86 -6.70 2.65
N LEU A 219 -0.07 -6.22 3.62
CA LEU A 219 -0.36 -5.01 4.39
C LEU A 219 -0.50 -3.78 3.47
N MET A 220 0.39 -3.61 2.48
CA MET A 220 0.27 -2.53 1.50
C MET A 220 -0.97 -2.72 0.60
N ILE A 221 -1.19 -3.93 0.08
CA ILE A 221 -2.34 -4.27 -0.77
C ILE A 221 -3.65 -3.90 -0.07
N ASP A 222 -3.84 -4.33 1.17
CA ASP A 222 -5.07 -4.10 1.93
C ASP A 222 -5.33 -2.62 2.21
N ARG A 223 -4.26 -1.82 2.26
CA ARG A 223 -4.33 -0.38 2.47
C ARG A 223 -4.62 0.38 1.18
N LEU A 224 -4.33 -0.21 0.02
CA LEU A 224 -4.67 0.34 -1.30
C LEU A 224 -6.14 0.13 -1.69
N VAL A 225 -6.97 -0.54 -0.87
CA VAL A 225 -8.42 -0.59 -1.10
C VAL A 225 -9.07 0.80 -1.19
N CYS A 226 -8.47 1.81 -0.55
CA CYS A 226 -8.92 3.19 -0.68
C CYS A 226 -8.67 3.79 -2.07
N ALA A 227 -7.77 3.21 -2.87
CA ALA A 227 -7.53 3.61 -4.25
C ALA A 227 -8.65 3.16 -5.21
N ASP A 228 -9.39 2.08 -4.89
CA ASP A 228 -10.49 1.56 -5.74
C ASP A 228 -11.66 2.56 -5.79
N GLY A 229 -12.13 3.03 -4.63
CA GLY A 229 -13.28 3.94 -4.58
C GLY A 229 -13.30 4.89 -3.40
N GLY A 230 -12.19 5.05 -2.67
CA GLY A 230 -12.17 5.84 -1.45
C GLY A 230 -12.56 7.31 -1.66
N ASN A 231 -13.25 7.89 -0.69
CA ASN A 231 -13.71 9.27 -0.69
C ASN A 231 -12.55 10.27 -0.51
N PRO A 232 -12.26 11.14 -1.50
CA PRO A 232 -11.19 12.14 -1.43
C PRO A 232 -11.53 13.36 -0.55
N ASP A 233 -12.79 13.45 -0.10
CA ASP A 233 -13.31 14.51 0.76
C ASP A 233 -13.92 13.90 2.04
N PRO A 234 -13.12 13.72 3.11
CA PRO A 234 -13.64 13.22 4.38
C PRO A 234 -14.74 14.08 5.00
N THR A 235 -14.88 15.34 4.59
CA THR A 235 -15.85 16.28 5.17
C THR A 235 -17.28 15.99 4.67
N SER A 236 -17.42 15.40 3.48
CA SER A 236 -18.72 14.98 2.92
C SER A 236 -19.45 13.95 3.79
N THR A 237 -18.69 13.15 4.56
CA THR A 237 -19.21 12.22 5.55
C THR A 237 -19.06 12.71 6.99
N GLY A 238 -18.54 13.92 7.22
CA GLY A 238 -18.21 14.43 8.57
C GLY A 238 -17.15 13.58 9.27
N GLY A 239 -16.12 13.14 8.54
CA GLY A 239 -15.12 12.18 8.99
C GLY A 239 -15.60 10.74 8.83
N LYS A 240 -15.31 9.88 9.81
CA LYS A 240 -15.68 8.45 9.79
C LYS A 240 -17.10 8.22 10.34
N ASN A 241 -18.13 8.86 9.75
CA ASN A 241 -19.52 8.61 10.14
C ASN A 241 -20.17 7.51 9.26
N PRO A 242 -20.50 6.33 9.83
CA PRO A 242 -21.06 5.21 9.06
C PRO A 242 -22.40 5.51 8.38
N GLN A 243 -23.29 6.26 9.04
CA GLN A 243 -24.62 6.53 8.49
C GLN A 243 -24.52 7.47 7.30
N ARG A 244 -23.77 8.57 7.44
CA ARG A 244 -23.56 9.52 6.33
C ARG A 244 -22.87 8.88 5.14
N ALA A 245 -21.90 7.98 5.37
CA ALA A 245 -21.24 7.26 4.30
C ALA A 245 -22.20 6.34 3.53
N LYS A 246 -23.06 5.59 4.25
CA LYS A 246 -24.11 4.76 3.63
C LYS A 246 -25.12 5.59 2.85
N ASP A 247 -25.56 6.71 3.43
CA ASP A 247 -26.50 7.62 2.78
C ASP A 247 -25.88 8.26 1.51
N LEU A 248 -24.57 8.52 1.53
CA LEU A 248 -23.83 9.04 0.36
C LEU A 248 -23.67 7.97 -0.72
N GLU A 249 -23.37 6.72 -0.34
CA GLU A 249 -23.23 5.60 -1.27
C GLU A 249 -24.52 5.30 -2.02
N LEU A 250 -25.66 5.27 -1.30
CA LEU A 250 -26.98 5.04 -1.88
C LEU A 250 -27.47 6.15 -2.82
N LYS A 251 -26.79 7.31 -2.86
CA LYS A 251 -27.06 8.37 -3.85
C LYS A 251 -26.38 8.11 -5.19
N GLY A 252 -25.65 7.00 -5.34
CA GLY A 252 -24.89 6.65 -6.54
C GLY A 252 -23.45 7.09 -6.44
N TRP A 253 -22.69 6.50 -5.52
CA TRP A 253 -21.24 6.70 -5.46
C TRP A 253 -20.57 6.22 -6.75
N ASP A 254 -19.59 6.98 -7.22
CA ASP A 254 -19.04 6.87 -8.58
C ASP A 254 -17.78 6.00 -8.70
N TYR A 255 -17.23 5.53 -7.57
CA TYR A 255 -16.05 4.65 -7.51
C TYR A 255 -14.88 5.16 -8.37
N PRO A 256 -14.20 6.24 -7.94
CA PRO A 256 -13.28 7.01 -8.78
C PRO A 256 -12.05 6.25 -9.33
N LYS A 257 -11.68 5.08 -8.79
CA LYS A 257 -10.48 4.31 -9.15
C LYS A 257 -9.25 5.19 -9.33
N HIS A 258 -8.77 5.78 -8.23
CA HIS A 258 -7.73 6.82 -8.17
C HIS A 258 -6.41 6.48 -8.89
N LEU A 259 -6.15 5.19 -9.14
CA LEU A 259 -4.94 4.71 -9.80
C LEU A 259 -5.17 4.19 -11.23
N ALA A 260 -6.40 4.22 -11.73
CA ALA A 260 -6.76 3.67 -13.03
C ALA A 260 -5.92 4.24 -14.19
N GLY A 261 -5.76 3.42 -15.24
CA GLY A 261 -5.03 3.77 -16.46
C GLY A 261 -3.52 3.61 -16.39
N ARG A 262 -2.96 3.18 -15.24
CA ARG A 262 -1.55 2.78 -15.14
C ARG A 262 -1.37 1.36 -15.67
N VAL A 263 -0.20 1.07 -16.20
CA VAL A 263 0.15 -0.29 -16.66
C VAL A 263 0.88 -1.08 -15.56
N PHE A 264 0.82 -2.41 -15.58
CA PHE A 264 1.48 -3.22 -14.56
C PHE A 264 2.17 -4.49 -15.07
N SER A 265 3.09 -4.99 -14.25
CA SER A 265 3.80 -6.26 -14.37
C SER A 265 3.86 -6.96 -13.02
N VAL A 266 3.74 -8.30 -13.01
CA VAL A 266 3.78 -9.15 -11.82
C VAL A 266 4.70 -10.33 -12.09
N ILE A 267 5.67 -10.51 -11.19
CA ILE A 267 6.54 -11.69 -11.12
C ILE A 267 6.31 -12.36 -9.78
N VAL A 268 5.89 -13.62 -9.82
CA VAL A 268 5.79 -14.47 -8.62
C VAL A 268 6.79 -15.61 -8.71
N HIS A 269 7.50 -15.87 -7.63
CA HIS A 269 8.33 -17.07 -7.53
C HIS A 269 8.04 -17.86 -6.26
N GLY A 270 8.34 -19.15 -6.26
CA GLY A 270 8.18 -20.02 -5.10
C GLY A 270 9.02 -21.28 -5.24
N ASP A 271 9.02 -22.11 -4.19
CA ASP A 271 9.90 -23.28 -4.12
C ASP A 271 9.16 -24.61 -4.35
N ALA A 272 7.84 -24.65 -4.13
CA ALA A 272 7.07 -25.89 -4.22
C ALA A 272 5.59 -25.74 -4.62
N ALA A 273 4.90 -24.69 -4.16
CA ALA A 273 3.48 -24.50 -4.47
C ALA A 273 3.03 -23.04 -4.44
N GLY A 274 1.89 -22.76 -5.09
CA GLY A 274 1.11 -21.52 -4.93
C GLY A 274 1.48 -20.37 -5.86
N VAL A 275 2.47 -20.56 -6.74
CA VAL A 275 2.96 -19.53 -7.67
C VAL A 275 1.84 -19.09 -8.63
N GLU A 276 1.14 -20.04 -9.23
CA GLU A 276 0.08 -19.77 -10.19
C GLU A 276 -1.10 -19.06 -9.53
N ASN A 277 -1.47 -19.48 -8.33
CA ASN A 277 -2.58 -18.90 -7.57
C ASN A 277 -2.28 -17.45 -7.18
N LEU A 278 -1.11 -17.19 -6.61
CA LEU A 278 -0.74 -15.84 -6.19
C LEU A 278 -0.60 -14.90 -7.40
N ARG A 279 -0.02 -15.37 -8.51
CA ARG A 279 0.06 -14.57 -9.74
C ARG A 279 -1.32 -14.15 -10.24
N ARG A 280 -2.30 -15.06 -10.24
CA ARG A 280 -3.70 -14.76 -10.61
C ARG A 280 -4.31 -13.73 -9.65
N ILE A 281 -4.21 -13.97 -8.33
CA ILE A 281 -4.75 -13.06 -7.30
C ILE A 281 -4.22 -11.63 -7.46
N LEU A 282 -2.91 -11.45 -7.69
CA LEU A 282 -2.32 -10.13 -7.88
C LEU A 282 -2.75 -9.48 -9.20
N THR A 283 -2.88 -10.28 -10.27
CA THR A 283 -3.34 -9.79 -11.58
C THR A 283 -4.79 -9.31 -11.50
N ASP A 284 -5.67 -10.08 -10.87
CA ASP A 284 -7.09 -9.75 -10.71
C ASP A 284 -7.25 -8.49 -9.86
N TRP A 285 -6.53 -8.40 -8.73
CA TRP A 285 -6.55 -7.21 -7.88
C TRP A 285 -6.17 -5.93 -8.62
N LEU A 286 -5.05 -5.94 -9.36
CA LEU A 286 -4.58 -4.76 -10.09
C LEU A 286 -5.56 -4.38 -11.23
N THR A 287 -6.15 -5.37 -11.89
CA THR A 287 -7.15 -5.16 -12.94
C THR A 287 -8.44 -4.56 -12.38
N ASP A 288 -8.94 -5.07 -11.25
CA ASP A 288 -10.17 -4.60 -10.61
C ASP A 288 -10.12 -3.12 -10.26
N ILE A 289 -8.97 -2.64 -9.77
CA ILE A 289 -8.75 -1.22 -9.44
C ILE A 289 -8.39 -0.35 -10.66
N GLY A 290 -8.45 -0.92 -11.87
CA GLY A 290 -8.35 -0.21 -13.14
C GLY A 290 -6.95 -0.08 -13.74
N LEU A 291 -5.97 -0.87 -13.28
CA LEU A 291 -4.67 -0.95 -13.97
C LEU A 291 -4.73 -1.94 -15.15
N ILE A 292 -3.80 -1.76 -16.08
CA ILE A 292 -3.77 -2.47 -17.36
C ILE A 292 -2.56 -3.41 -17.38
N PRO A 293 -2.71 -4.73 -17.63
CA PRO A 293 -1.57 -5.62 -17.75
C PRO A 293 -0.69 -5.19 -18.94
N ALA A 294 0.63 -5.15 -18.75
CA ALA A 294 1.57 -4.74 -19.80
C ALA A 294 1.78 -5.78 -20.92
N GLY A 295 1.01 -6.87 -20.90
CA GLY A 295 1.07 -7.99 -21.84
C GLY A 295 1.27 -9.33 -21.14
N GLN A 296 1.20 -10.43 -21.88
CA GLN A 296 1.35 -11.79 -21.34
C GLN A 296 2.72 -11.99 -20.69
N SER A 297 3.80 -11.51 -21.33
CA SER A 297 5.17 -11.61 -20.81
C SER A 297 5.41 -10.79 -19.55
N ALA A 298 4.47 -9.92 -19.15
CA ALA A 298 4.54 -9.15 -17.91
C ALA A 298 3.92 -9.86 -16.71
N LEU A 299 3.32 -11.05 -16.90
CA LEU A 299 2.62 -11.81 -15.86
C LEU A 299 3.28 -13.18 -15.70
N VAL A 300 4.39 -13.23 -14.97
CA VAL A 300 5.26 -14.42 -14.86
C VAL A 300 5.09 -15.09 -13.50
N GLY A 301 5.05 -16.42 -13.51
CA GLY A 301 5.12 -17.25 -12.33
C GLY A 301 6.11 -18.37 -12.58
N SER A 302 7.11 -18.57 -11.71
CA SER A 302 8.05 -19.68 -11.83
C SER A 302 8.41 -20.32 -10.49
N TYR A 303 8.80 -21.59 -10.51
CA TYR A 303 9.41 -22.26 -9.36
C TYR A 303 10.93 -22.17 -9.47
N ILE A 304 11.63 -21.91 -8.37
CA ILE A 304 13.10 -21.87 -8.31
C ILE A 304 13.55 -23.01 -7.41
N GLY A 305 14.28 -23.98 -7.97
CA GLY A 305 14.70 -25.16 -7.21
C GLY A 305 13.49 -25.97 -6.72
N TYR A 306 12.61 -26.36 -7.65
CA TYR A 306 11.37 -27.05 -7.31
C TYR A 306 11.63 -28.29 -6.44
N TYR A 307 11.15 -28.28 -5.19
CA TYR A 307 11.40 -29.32 -4.18
C TYR A 307 12.88 -29.56 -3.82
N GLU A 308 13.79 -28.69 -4.22
CA GLU A 308 15.21 -28.76 -3.84
C GLU A 308 15.43 -28.21 -2.42
N PRO A 309 16.57 -28.53 -1.76
CA PRO A 309 16.89 -27.99 -0.45
C PRO A 309 17.00 -26.46 -0.43
N TYR A 310 16.37 -25.81 0.54
CA TYR A 310 16.44 -24.34 0.70
C TYR A 310 17.88 -23.80 0.83
N ALA A 311 18.81 -24.62 1.35
CA ALA A 311 20.21 -24.25 1.53
C ALA A 311 20.93 -23.94 0.20
N THR A 312 20.50 -24.53 -0.92
CA THR A 312 21.08 -24.29 -2.25
C THR A 312 20.26 -23.30 -3.08
N SER A 313 19.19 -22.73 -2.51
CA SER A 313 18.18 -21.97 -3.27
C SER A 313 18.73 -20.76 -4.04
N HIS A 314 19.86 -20.20 -3.60
CA HIS A 314 20.55 -19.13 -4.32
C HIS A 314 21.36 -19.64 -5.51
N ASP A 315 21.97 -20.82 -5.42
CA ASP A 315 22.64 -21.48 -6.52
C ASP A 315 21.63 -21.98 -7.56
N ASP A 316 20.46 -22.46 -7.09
CA ASP A 316 19.33 -22.80 -7.96
C ASP A 316 18.91 -21.58 -8.78
N LEU A 317 18.67 -20.43 -8.12
CA LEU A 317 18.40 -19.18 -8.82
C LEU A 317 19.51 -18.83 -9.83
N ASP A 318 20.79 -19.01 -9.48
CA ASP A 318 21.89 -18.69 -10.38
C ASP A 318 21.90 -19.52 -11.67
N ARG A 319 21.40 -20.75 -11.62
CA ARG A 319 21.23 -21.63 -12.78
C ARG A 319 20.01 -21.28 -13.64
N GLU A 320 19.00 -20.63 -13.09
CA GLU A 320 17.73 -20.26 -13.76
C GLU A 320 17.88 -19.11 -14.78
N LYS A 321 18.67 -19.34 -15.86
CA LYS A 321 18.93 -18.31 -16.88
C LYS A 321 17.68 -17.89 -17.65
N ASP A 322 16.77 -18.81 -17.92
CA ASP A 322 15.52 -18.53 -18.64
C ASP A 322 14.60 -17.65 -17.79
N PHE A 323 14.40 -18.00 -16.52
CA PHE A 323 13.60 -17.17 -15.61
C PHE A 323 14.20 -15.77 -15.42
N HIS A 324 15.53 -15.65 -15.35
CA HIS A 324 16.17 -14.32 -15.36
C HIS A 324 15.80 -13.51 -16.59
N GLU A 325 15.75 -14.13 -17.77
CA GLU A 325 15.36 -13.43 -19.00
C GLU A 325 13.86 -13.14 -19.05
N GLU A 326 13.00 -13.99 -18.50
CA GLU A 326 11.58 -13.71 -18.31
C GLU A 326 11.35 -12.47 -17.44
N VAL A 327 12.10 -12.31 -16.34
CA VAL A 327 12.05 -11.10 -15.51
C VAL A 327 12.49 -9.85 -16.30
N ARG A 328 13.54 -9.95 -17.11
CA ARG A 328 13.97 -8.84 -17.97
C ARG A 328 12.92 -8.54 -19.04
N ASN A 329 12.33 -9.55 -19.66
CA ASN A 329 11.28 -9.39 -20.67
C ASN A 329 10.02 -8.75 -20.09
N ALA A 330 9.63 -9.11 -18.87
CA ALA A 330 8.53 -8.47 -18.17
C ALA A 330 8.80 -6.98 -17.92
N ALA A 331 10.03 -6.62 -17.55
CA ALA A 331 10.44 -5.22 -17.39
C ALA A 331 10.44 -4.47 -18.75
N ARG A 332 10.95 -5.08 -19.83
CA ARG A 332 10.90 -4.51 -21.18
C ARG A 332 9.47 -4.30 -21.66
N SER A 333 8.60 -5.29 -21.46
CA SER A 333 7.18 -5.25 -21.78
C SER A 333 6.49 -4.10 -21.04
N LEU A 334 6.76 -3.92 -19.74
CA LEU A 334 6.25 -2.80 -18.97
C LEU A 334 6.74 -1.44 -19.50
N VAL A 335 8.02 -1.30 -19.82
CA VAL A 335 8.56 -0.08 -20.43
C VAL A 335 7.84 0.26 -21.74
N GLN A 336 7.65 -0.72 -22.63
CA GLN A 336 6.97 -0.49 -23.90
C GLN A 336 5.50 -0.11 -23.69
N ALA A 337 4.81 -0.78 -22.77
CA ALA A 337 3.44 -0.42 -22.41
C ALA A 337 3.34 1.00 -21.87
N VAL A 338 4.29 1.45 -21.02
CA VAL A 338 4.35 2.85 -20.56
C VAL A 338 4.61 3.82 -21.71
N LYS A 339 5.51 3.49 -22.65
CA LYS A 339 5.77 4.33 -23.84
C LYS A 339 4.48 4.51 -24.65
N LEU A 340 3.79 3.40 -24.96
CA LEU A 340 2.52 3.42 -25.68
C LEU A 340 1.45 4.22 -24.92
N LEU A 341 1.31 4.00 -23.60
CA LEU A 341 0.39 4.72 -22.74
C LEU A 341 0.64 6.23 -22.83
N ARG A 342 1.90 6.66 -22.69
CA ARG A 342 2.27 8.09 -22.70
C ARG A 342 2.13 8.77 -24.06
N ARG A 343 2.18 8.00 -25.16
CA ARG A 343 1.86 8.50 -26.50
C ARG A 343 0.37 8.49 -26.82
N GLY A 344 -0.47 7.87 -25.98
CA GLY A 344 -1.90 7.66 -26.26
C GLY A 344 -2.13 6.56 -27.31
N GLU A 345 -1.15 5.69 -27.49
CA GLU A 345 -1.16 4.61 -28.49
C GLU A 345 -1.52 3.25 -27.91
N LEU A 346 -1.56 3.10 -26.58
CA LEU A 346 -1.99 1.87 -25.92
C LEU A 346 -3.47 1.62 -26.23
N LYS A 347 -3.75 0.59 -27.03
CA LYS A 347 -5.12 0.24 -27.44
C LYS A 347 -5.71 -0.76 -26.45
N LEU A 348 -6.81 -0.38 -25.82
CA LEU A 348 -7.66 -1.27 -25.05
C LEU A 348 -8.94 -1.52 -25.85
N PRO A 349 -9.23 -2.77 -26.25
CA PRO A 349 -10.41 -3.09 -27.05
C PRO A 349 -11.74 -2.63 -26.43
N ASP A 350 -11.76 -2.53 -25.10
CA ASP A 350 -12.91 -2.20 -24.26
C ASP A 350 -12.92 -0.76 -23.74
N ALA A 351 -11.99 0.12 -24.17
CA ALA A 351 -11.87 1.49 -23.67
C ALA A 351 -13.16 2.34 -23.76
N SER A 352 -14.04 2.02 -24.71
CA SER A 352 -15.30 2.74 -24.94
C SER A 352 -16.51 2.11 -24.23
N LEU A 353 -16.31 0.94 -23.61
CA LEU A 353 -17.37 0.24 -22.91
C LEU A 353 -17.56 0.83 -21.51
N VAL A 354 -18.82 0.98 -21.12
CA VAL A 354 -19.19 1.35 -19.75
C VAL A 354 -19.53 0.07 -18.99
N ASP A 355 -18.96 -0.09 -17.80
CA ASP A 355 -19.32 -1.21 -16.94
C ASP A 355 -20.80 -1.09 -16.53
N PRO A 356 -21.68 -2.05 -16.89
CA PRO A 356 -23.09 -1.99 -16.53
C PRO A 356 -23.33 -2.20 -15.03
N ARG A 357 -22.33 -2.70 -14.28
CA ARG A 357 -22.39 -2.95 -12.84
C ARG A 357 -21.25 -2.23 -12.14
N GLN A 358 -21.38 -0.91 -12.05
CA GLN A 358 -20.59 -0.15 -11.08
C GLN A 358 -20.99 -0.59 -9.66
N LYS A 359 -19.98 -0.83 -8.81
CA LYS A 359 -20.12 -1.49 -7.51
C LYS A 359 -21.14 -0.85 -6.57
#